data_AF-A0A921ER44-F1
#
_entry.id   AF-A0A921ER44-F1
#
_cell.length_a   1.000
_cell.length_b   1.000
_cell.length_c   1.000
_cell.angle_alpha   90.00
_cell.angle_beta   90.00
_cell.angle_gamma   90.00
#
_symmetry.space_group_name_H-M   'P 1'
#
loop_
_entity.id
_entity.type
_entity.pdbx_description
1 polymer ?
#
loop_
_entity_poly.entity_id
_entity_poly.type
_entity_poly.pdbx_seq_one_letter_code
_entity_poly.pdbx_strand_id
1 'polypeptide(L)'
;MQEQWLRSNGLPLVVPPLRRLRGIVPRTVPILVTLALLAIALLIADAAVSSDAVLDLFELYEHPVVLATLGIAALLALLAIPTGIAYGRLQKRLTPRTQLIVGIVIILFWLGALSGIAALAGAQMGLHIGVGTRIVLLVVAGLAGYYGWSSMAGWALRRGFRELSATIPSIARILPLLLLTVLLVFFTNELWQLAATMTKTRMWLLGGFLVLLILLIVLPAAFDMIDDDVDDDCDPLLTDTPFVGLSAARSRLSLGERFNLVVVSLAVQFVQVFLFVFVTFAVFAIIGSISLTDKLISTWTGAPPSPLVVVSVGLPMDAAMFRVCLILALFSGITFAASTIQDAKYRDMFLNRVSDEVQRNLAARHRYRATLLEHGKAPARWQALIHDDE
;
A
#
# COMPACT_ATOMS: atom_id res chain seq x y z
N MET A 1 20.95 -16.62 7.34
CA MET A 1 21.11 -16.19 5.94
C MET A 1 19.91 -16.58 5.09
N GLN A 2 19.58 -17.87 4.93
CA GLN A 2 18.44 -18.36 4.13
C GLN A 2 17.07 -17.72 4.52
N GLU A 3 16.72 -17.69 5.81
CA GLU A 3 15.46 -17.06 6.25
C GLU A 3 15.38 -15.54 5.98
N GLN A 4 16.53 -14.85 6.01
CA GLN A 4 16.59 -13.42 5.71
C GLN A 4 16.43 -13.17 4.20
N TRP A 5 17.02 -14.04 3.37
CA TRP A 5 16.86 -14.02 1.92
C TRP A 5 15.41 -14.25 1.51
N LEU A 6 14.74 -15.28 2.08
CA LEU A 6 13.32 -15.55 1.80
C LEU A 6 12.44 -14.34 2.17
N ARG A 7 12.69 -13.74 3.33
CA ARG A 7 11.96 -12.53 3.74
C ARG A 7 12.25 -11.32 2.85
N SER A 8 13.49 -11.11 2.40
CA SER A 8 13.83 -9.97 1.52
C SER A 8 13.24 -10.09 0.13
N ASN A 9 12.96 -11.31 -0.32
CA ASN A 9 12.34 -11.63 -1.61
C ASN A 9 10.82 -11.85 -1.50
N GLY A 10 10.19 -11.34 -0.45
CA GLY A 10 8.72 -11.34 -0.33
C GLY A 10 8.09 -12.67 0.07
N LEU A 11 8.86 -13.64 0.61
CA LEU A 11 8.38 -14.95 1.09
C LEU A 11 8.42 -15.12 2.63
N PRO A 12 7.90 -14.19 3.45
CA PRO A 12 7.94 -14.33 4.90
C PRO A 12 7.09 -15.51 5.41
N LEU A 13 6.04 -15.91 4.69
CA LEU A 13 5.13 -16.99 5.08
C LEU A 13 5.70 -18.40 4.88
N VAL A 14 6.78 -18.54 4.10
CA VAL A 14 7.56 -19.79 3.98
C VAL A 14 8.30 -20.11 5.28
N VAL A 15 8.50 -19.13 6.17
CA VAL A 15 9.19 -19.35 7.45
C VAL A 15 8.23 -19.88 8.53
N PRO A 16 8.63 -20.86 9.36
CA PRO A 16 7.76 -21.46 10.38
C PRO A 16 7.10 -20.42 11.32
N PRO A 17 5.85 -20.63 11.77
CA PRO A 17 5.10 -19.67 12.57
C PRO A 17 5.77 -19.33 13.91
N LEU A 18 6.36 -20.32 14.59
CA LEU A 18 7.10 -20.12 15.85
C LEU A 18 8.35 -19.24 15.65
N ARG A 19 9.04 -19.39 14.51
CA ARG A 19 10.19 -18.54 14.16
C ARG A 19 9.76 -17.15 13.69
N ARG A 20 8.54 -17.00 13.17
CA ARG A 20 7.95 -15.69 12.87
C ARG A 20 7.62 -14.91 14.14
N LEU A 21 7.10 -15.57 15.18
CA LEU A 21 6.74 -14.95 16.47
C LEU A 21 7.95 -14.41 17.25
N ARG A 22 9.08 -15.14 17.27
CA ARG A 22 10.31 -14.74 18.02
C ARG A 22 10.93 -13.40 17.59
N GLY A 23 10.44 -12.78 16.51
CA GLY A 23 10.93 -11.49 16.01
C GLY A 23 9.81 -10.51 15.65
N ILE A 24 8.62 -10.63 16.26
CA ILE A 24 7.48 -9.77 15.93
C ILE A 24 7.70 -8.32 16.36
N VAL A 25 8.18 -8.10 17.59
CA VAL A 25 8.45 -6.76 18.14
C VAL A 25 9.36 -5.94 17.21
N PRO A 26 10.58 -6.39 16.84
CA PRO A 26 11.42 -5.61 15.94
C PRO A 26 10.83 -5.43 14.52
N ARG A 27 9.83 -6.21 14.11
CA ARG A 27 9.15 -6.01 12.81
C ARG A 27 7.98 -5.03 12.89
N THR A 28 7.32 -4.94 14.03
CA THR A 28 6.21 -4.03 14.28
C THR A 28 6.68 -2.61 14.56
N VAL A 29 7.83 -2.47 15.22
CA VAL A 29 8.35 -1.16 15.66
C VAL A 29 8.58 -0.17 14.52
N PRO A 30 9.19 -0.54 13.37
CA PRO A 30 9.29 0.38 12.24
C PRO A 30 7.94 0.94 11.77
N ILE A 31 6.88 0.13 11.79
CA ILE A 31 5.53 0.54 11.41
C ILE A 31 4.98 1.53 12.44
N LEU A 32 5.17 1.24 13.73
CA LEU A 32 4.76 2.13 14.81
C LEU A 32 5.52 3.46 14.79
N VAL A 33 6.81 3.48 14.43
CA VAL A 33 7.56 4.73 14.25
C VAL A 33 6.96 5.58 13.14
N THR A 34 6.61 4.97 12.00
CA THR A 34 5.93 5.66 10.90
C THR A 34 4.59 6.23 11.35
N LEU A 35 3.77 5.42 12.03
CA LEU A 35 2.46 5.84 12.53
C LEU A 35 2.58 6.94 13.60
N ALA A 36 3.58 6.84 14.48
CA ALA A 36 3.87 7.85 15.52
C ALA A 36 4.25 9.18 14.90
N LEU A 37 5.12 9.19 13.88
CA LEU A 37 5.49 10.42 13.18
C LEU A 37 4.31 11.03 12.44
N LEU A 38 3.48 10.21 11.78
CA LEU A 38 2.27 10.71 11.13
C LEU A 38 1.27 11.28 12.14
N ALA A 39 1.10 10.62 13.29
CA ALA A 39 0.27 11.11 14.39
C ALA A 39 0.80 12.44 14.94
N ILE A 40 2.11 12.57 15.14
CA ILE A 40 2.73 13.83 15.59
C ILE A 40 2.56 14.93 14.53
N ALA A 41 2.75 14.63 13.25
CA ALA A 41 2.53 15.58 12.16
C ALA A 41 1.09 16.10 12.15
N LEU A 42 0.10 15.21 12.29
CA LEU A 42 -1.31 15.59 12.39
C LEU A 42 -1.59 16.42 13.64
N LEU A 43 -0.97 16.11 14.78
CA LEU A 43 -1.10 16.89 16.01
C LEU A 43 -0.55 18.31 15.84
N ILE A 44 0.61 18.46 15.20
CA ILE A 44 1.20 19.77 14.92
C ILE A 44 0.30 20.58 13.98
N ALA A 45 -0.24 19.93 12.95
CA ALA A 45 -1.18 20.57 12.03
C ALA A 45 -2.47 21.00 12.73
N ASP A 46 -3.04 20.16 13.60
CA ASP A 46 -4.24 20.47 14.38
C ASP A 46 -4.02 21.65 15.34
N ALA A 47 -2.89 21.65 16.06
CA ALA A 47 -2.53 22.74 16.97
C ALA A 47 -2.29 24.07 16.24
N ALA A 48 -1.76 24.02 15.02
CA ALA A 48 -1.50 25.20 14.20
C ALA A 48 -2.79 25.90 13.74
N VAL A 49 -3.86 25.14 13.48
CA VAL A 49 -5.13 25.64 12.93
C VAL A 49 -6.20 25.78 14.02
N SER A 50 -5.78 25.97 15.29
CA SER A 50 -6.66 26.01 16.48
C SER A 50 -7.73 27.12 16.52
N SER A 51 -7.88 27.92 15.47
CA SER A 51 -9.04 28.80 15.25
C SER A 51 -10.16 28.02 14.55
N ASP A 52 -11.41 28.12 15.03
CA ASP A 52 -12.63 27.55 14.42
C ASP A 52 -12.89 27.98 12.95
N ALA A 53 -12.03 28.80 12.37
CA ALA A 53 -12.09 29.22 10.98
C ALA A 53 -11.31 28.26 10.07
N VAL A 54 -11.94 27.85 8.97
CA VAL A 54 -11.25 27.20 7.85
C VAL A 54 -10.37 28.26 7.19
N LEU A 55 -9.06 28.04 7.16
CA LEU A 55 -8.12 28.90 6.46
C LEU A 55 -7.93 28.41 5.03
N ASP A 56 -8.07 29.31 4.05
CA ASP A 56 -7.78 28.98 2.66
C ASP A 56 -6.26 28.86 2.45
N LEU A 57 -5.85 27.90 1.62
CA LEU A 57 -4.43 27.60 1.39
C LEU A 57 -3.65 28.80 0.81
N PHE A 58 -4.32 29.71 0.10
CA PHE A 58 -3.71 30.94 -0.37
C PHE A 58 -3.62 32.00 0.73
N GLU A 59 -4.59 32.12 1.62
CA GLU A 59 -4.54 33.08 2.75
C GLU A 59 -3.50 32.71 3.81
N LEU A 60 -3.00 31.46 3.76
CA LEU A 60 -1.91 30.98 4.63
C LEU A 60 -0.63 31.83 4.56
N TYR A 61 -0.37 32.57 3.47
CA TYR A 61 0.80 33.45 3.39
C TYR A 61 0.74 34.60 4.42
N GLU A 62 -0.47 35.02 4.81
CA GLU A 62 -0.71 36.10 5.78
C GLU A 62 -0.44 35.63 7.23
N HIS A 63 -0.35 34.32 7.44
CA HIS A 63 -0.09 33.69 8.73
C HIS A 63 1.24 32.93 8.72
N PRO A 64 2.39 33.61 8.79
CA PRO A 64 3.71 32.98 8.66
C PRO A 64 3.99 31.90 9.71
N VAL A 65 3.42 32.03 10.92
CA VAL A 65 3.54 31.03 11.98
C VAL A 65 2.74 29.77 11.66
N VAL A 66 1.52 29.90 11.13
CA VAL A 66 0.66 28.78 10.71
C VAL A 66 1.27 28.09 9.49
N LEU A 67 1.76 28.86 8.52
CA LEU A 67 2.45 28.33 7.35
C LEU A 67 3.72 27.55 7.74
N ALA A 68 4.55 28.08 8.64
CA ALA A 68 5.76 27.41 9.08
C ALA A 68 5.45 26.11 9.84
N THR A 69 4.46 26.11 10.73
CA THR A 69 4.05 24.93 11.51
C THR A 69 3.41 23.86 10.63
N LEU A 70 2.55 24.23 9.67
CA LEU A 70 2.02 23.31 8.66
C LEU A 70 3.12 22.78 7.73
N GLY A 71 4.10 23.60 7.36
CA GLY A 71 5.27 23.17 6.61
C GLY A 71 6.08 22.12 7.37
N ILE A 72 6.29 22.31 8.68
CA ILE A 72 6.94 21.33 9.56
C ILE A 72 6.12 20.04 9.65
N ALA A 73 4.80 20.15 9.83
CA ALA A 73 3.90 18.99 9.86
C ALA A 73 3.95 18.21 8.54
N ALA A 74 3.87 18.89 7.40
CA ALA A 74 3.97 18.27 6.07
C ALA A 74 5.32 17.60 5.85
N LEU A 75 6.42 18.23 6.26
CA LEU A 75 7.76 17.65 6.18
C LEU A 75 7.88 16.40 7.07
N LEU A 76 7.35 16.44 8.30
CA LEU A 76 7.32 15.29 9.20
C LEU A 76 6.50 14.13 8.62
N ALA A 77 5.32 14.42 8.04
CA ALA A 77 4.49 13.42 7.38
C ALA A 77 5.20 12.80 6.17
N LEU A 78 5.86 13.62 5.35
CA LEU A 78 6.65 13.17 4.20
C LEU A 78 7.83 12.27 4.62
N LEU A 79 8.50 12.63 5.72
CA LEU A 79 9.64 11.89 6.26
C LEU A 79 9.24 10.69 7.14
N ALA A 80 7.96 10.51 7.48
CA ALA A 80 7.50 9.42 8.34
C ALA A 80 7.86 8.05 7.76
N ILE A 81 7.53 7.82 6.49
CA ILE A 81 7.79 6.53 5.80
C ILE A 81 9.31 6.29 5.63
N PRO A 82 10.11 7.25 5.10
CA PRO A 82 11.57 7.12 5.06
C PRO A 82 12.20 6.81 6.41
N THR A 83 11.75 7.48 7.48
CA THR A 83 12.27 7.30 8.84
C THR A 83 11.96 5.91 9.37
N GLY A 84 10.73 5.41 9.19
CA GLY A 84 10.38 4.05 9.56
C GLY A 84 11.24 3.00 8.84
N ILE A 85 11.48 3.20 7.53
CA ILE A 85 12.36 2.33 6.73
C ILE A 85 13.81 2.40 7.22
N ALA A 86 14.33 3.61 7.46
CA ALA A 86 15.68 3.84 7.95
C ALA A 86 15.90 3.20 9.33
N TYR A 87 14.95 3.38 10.24
CA TYR A 87 14.94 2.73 11.54
C TYR A 87 14.94 1.21 11.41
N GLY A 88 14.10 0.63 10.54
CA GLY A 88 14.09 -0.80 10.26
C GLY A 88 15.42 -1.34 9.70
N ARG A 89 16.20 -0.51 8.98
CA ARG A 89 17.56 -0.87 8.53
C ARG A 89 18.57 -0.76 9.67
N LEU A 90 18.51 0.30 10.46
CA LEU A 90 19.41 0.55 11.59
C LEU A 90 19.24 -0.53 12.67
N GLN A 91 18.01 -0.94 12.93
CA GLN A 91 17.68 -1.95 13.92
C GLN A 91 18.39 -3.29 13.64
N LYS A 92 18.66 -3.63 12.37
CA LYS A 92 19.42 -4.83 11.99
C LYS A 92 20.87 -4.83 12.50
N ARG A 93 21.42 -3.66 12.86
CA ARG A 93 22.76 -3.52 13.44
C ARG A 93 22.78 -3.64 14.97
N LEU A 94 21.61 -3.59 15.62
CA LEU A 94 21.48 -3.65 17.08
C LEU A 94 21.42 -5.09 17.59
N THR A 95 21.83 -5.30 18.85
CA THR A 95 21.71 -6.61 19.50
C THR A 95 20.24 -6.96 19.77
N PRO A 96 19.88 -8.25 19.85
CA PRO A 96 18.48 -8.68 20.03
C PRO A 96 17.83 -8.10 21.30
N ARG A 97 18.62 -7.95 22.38
CA ARG A 97 18.15 -7.36 23.65
C ARG A 97 17.81 -5.88 23.48
N THR A 98 18.70 -5.11 22.85
CA THR A 98 18.46 -3.68 22.57
C THR A 98 17.24 -3.50 21.68
N GLN A 99 17.06 -4.34 20.66
CA GLN A 99 15.87 -4.28 19.79
C GLN A 99 14.57 -4.47 20.56
N LEU A 100 14.54 -5.39 21.52
CA LEU A 100 13.36 -5.65 22.35
C LEU A 100 13.07 -4.46 23.27
N ILE A 101 14.08 -3.96 23.97
CA ILE A 101 13.94 -2.83 24.91
C ILE A 101 13.43 -1.59 24.17
N VAL A 102 14.09 -1.20 23.07
CA VAL A 102 13.68 -0.03 22.27
C VAL A 102 12.28 -0.25 21.69
N GLY A 103 11.96 -1.49 21.29
CA GLY A 103 10.64 -1.81 20.78
C GLY A 103 9.52 -1.66 21.81
N ILE A 104 9.74 -2.13 23.04
CA ILE A 104 8.80 -1.96 24.15
C ILE A 104 8.63 -0.47 24.47
N VAL A 105 9.71 0.30 24.52
CA VAL A 105 9.66 1.75 24.76
C VAL A 105 8.80 2.46 23.71
N ILE A 106 8.97 2.12 22.42
CA ILE A 106 8.17 2.72 21.34
C ILE A 106 6.69 2.32 21.43
N ILE A 107 6.39 1.07 21.82
CA ILE A 107 5.00 0.63 22.05
C ILE A 107 4.36 1.40 23.21
N LEU A 108 5.10 1.58 24.32
CA LEU A 108 4.62 2.35 25.47
C LEU A 108 4.43 3.83 25.11
N PHE A 109 5.33 4.41 24.32
CA PHE A 109 5.22 5.76 23.79
C PHE A 109 3.95 5.92 22.93
N TRP A 110 3.69 4.97 22.03
CA TRP A 110 2.49 4.92 21.19
C TRP A 110 1.19 4.87 22.00
N LEU A 111 1.16 4.04 23.05
CA LEU A 111 -0.04 3.85 23.87
C LEU A 111 -0.29 5.03 24.83
N GLY A 112 0.75 5.55 25.49
CA GLY A 112 0.61 6.51 26.59
C GLY A 112 1.09 7.93 26.27
N ALA A 113 2.33 8.09 25.79
CA ALA A 113 2.97 9.39 25.68
C ALA A 113 2.27 10.31 24.65
N LEU A 114 1.80 9.75 23.53
CA LEU A 114 1.02 10.50 22.54
C LEU A 114 -0.32 11.03 23.11
N SER A 115 -0.91 10.36 24.11
CA SER A 115 -2.13 10.88 24.78
C SER A 115 -1.79 12.06 25.68
N GLY A 116 -0.68 11.97 26.43
CA GLY A 116 -0.21 13.05 27.28
C GLY A 116 0.13 14.31 26.47
N ILE A 117 0.84 14.14 25.35
CA ILE A 117 1.19 15.25 24.45
C ILE A 117 -0.07 15.89 23.85
N ALA A 118 -1.03 15.10 23.39
CA ALA A 118 -2.29 15.61 22.83
C ALA A 118 -3.12 16.39 23.87
N ALA A 119 -3.19 15.89 25.11
CA ALA A 119 -3.90 16.57 26.20
C ALA A 119 -3.24 17.90 26.58
N LEU A 120 -1.90 17.94 26.63
CA LEU A 120 -1.14 19.17 26.90
C LEU A 120 -1.26 20.21 25.78
N ALA A 121 -1.37 19.75 24.53
CA ALA A 121 -1.50 20.62 23.36
C ALA A 121 -2.92 21.16 23.14
N GLY A 122 -3.92 20.70 23.90
CA GLY A 122 -5.32 21.12 23.73
C GLY A 122 -5.92 20.72 22.38
N ALA A 123 -5.34 19.71 21.70
CA ALA A 123 -5.72 19.32 20.34
C ALA A 123 -7.10 18.64 20.32
N GLN A 124 -8.10 19.25 19.66
CA GLN A 124 -9.49 18.80 19.71
C GLN A 124 -9.91 17.90 18.54
N MET A 125 -9.28 18.05 17.36
CA MET A 125 -9.77 17.46 16.12
C MET A 125 -8.90 16.28 15.62
N GLY A 126 -7.59 16.30 15.86
CA GLY A 126 -6.65 15.42 15.15
C GLY A 126 -6.25 14.11 15.85
N LEU A 127 -6.16 14.09 17.19
CA LEU A 127 -5.46 13.00 17.91
C LEU A 127 -6.13 12.40 19.15
N HIS A 128 -7.39 12.75 19.43
CA HIS A 128 -8.24 11.98 20.35
C HIS A 128 -8.67 10.62 19.73
N ILE A 129 -7.74 9.95 19.06
CA ILE A 129 -7.84 8.53 18.75
C ILE A 129 -7.88 7.83 20.11
N GLY A 130 -9.08 7.37 20.50
CA GLY A 130 -9.30 6.69 21.76
C GLY A 130 -8.31 5.54 21.94
N VAL A 131 -7.98 5.24 23.20
CA VAL A 131 -7.03 4.16 23.55
C VAL A 131 -7.41 2.85 22.84
N GLY A 132 -8.71 2.57 22.68
CA GLY A 132 -9.21 1.45 21.89
C GLY A 132 -8.72 1.44 20.45
N THR A 133 -8.84 2.55 19.71
CA THR A 133 -8.37 2.65 18.32
C THR A 133 -6.85 2.53 18.23
N ARG A 134 -6.10 3.04 19.22
CA ARG A 134 -4.63 2.87 19.26
C ARG A 134 -4.22 1.41 19.48
N ILE A 135 -4.96 0.69 20.32
CA ILE A 135 -4.79 -0.75 20.51
C ILE A 135 -5.10 -1.49 19.21
N VAL A 136 -6.20 -1.15 18.52
CA VAL A 136 -6.54 -1.73 17.21
C VAL A 136 -5.41 -1.48 16.21
N LEU A 137 -4.91 -0.24 16.09
CA LEU A 137 -3.79 0.08 15.19
C LEU A 137 -2.50 -0.65 15.58
N LEU A 138 -2.23 -0.84 16.87
CA LEU A 138 -1.11 -1.63 17.36
C LEU A 138 -1.26 -3.11 16.98
N VAL A 139 -2.45 -3.68 17.12
CA VAL A 139 -2.76 -5.05 16.71
C VAL A 139 -2.59 -5.20 15.19
N VAL A 140 -3.11 -4.25 14.41
CA VAL A 140 -2.95 -4.22 12.95
C VAL A 140 -1.47 -4.12 12.56
N ALA A 141 -0.68 -3.27 13.22
CA ALA A 141 0.76 -3.17 13.00
C ALA A 141 1.50 -4.46 13.43
N GLY A 142 1.04 -5.11 14.49
CA GLY A 142 1.50 -6.43 14.95
C GLY A 142 1.28 -7.50 13.90
N LEU A 143 0.06 -7.58 13.37
CA LEU A 143 -0.31 -8.47 12.28
C LEU A 143 0.51 -8.17 11.02
N ALA A 144 0.63 -6.90 10.63
CA ALA A 144 1.46 -6.50 9.49
C ALA A 144 2.94 -6.92 9.66
N GLY A 145 3.49 -6.80 10.87
CA GLY A 145 4.84 -7.29 11.21
C GLY A 145 4.95 -8.82 11.20
N TYR A 146 3.90 -9.54 11.58
CA TYR A 146 3.82 -11.00 11.56
C TYR A 146 3.76 -11.55 10.12
N TYR A 147 2.92 -10.95 9.27
CA TYR A 147 2.79 -11.30 7.86
C TYR A 147 3.98 -10.80 7.02
N GLY A 148 4.78 -9.87 7.53
CA GLY A 148 5.93 -9.32 6.80
C GLY A 148 5.52 -8.33 5.70
N TRP A 149 4.44 -7.58 5.94
CA TRP A 149 3.90 -6.59 4.99
C TRP A 149 4.96 -5.60 4.52
N SER A 150 5.84 -5.15 5.41
CA SER A 150 6.92 -4.20 5.06
C SER A 150 7.91 -4.76 4.04
N SER A 151 8.24 -6.05 4.13
CA SER A 151 9.08 -6.73 3.14
C SER A 151 8.35 -6.97 1.83
N MET A 152 7.07 -7.39 1.89
CA MET A 152 6.23 -7.60 0.71
C MET A 152 6.00 -6.30 -0.05
N ALA A 153 5.55 -5.25 0.64
CA ALA A 153 5.34 -3.93 0.07
C ALA A 153 6.65 -3.34 -0.46
N GLY A 154 7.77 -3.48 0.27
CA GLY A 154 9.07 -2.99 -0.20
C GLY A 154 9.60 -3.71 -1.44
N TRP A 155 9.35 -5.02 -1.57
CA TRP A 155 9.66 -5.78 -2.78
C TRP A 155 8.73 -5.36 -3.93
N ALA A 156 7.41 -5.33 -3.68
CA ALA A 156 6.39 -5.00 -4.68
C ALA A 156 6.56 -3.58 -5.21
N LEU A 157 6.89 -2.62 -4.35
CA LEU A 157 7.12 -1.23 -4.76
C LEU A 157 8.35 -1.11 -5.67
N ARG A 158 9.50 -1.71 -5.27
CA ARG A 158 10.72 -1.72 -6.09
C ARG A 158 10.47 -2.39 -7.44
N ARG A 159 9.71 -3.48 -7.44
CA ARG A 159 9.32 -4.21 -8.65
C ARG A 159 8.40 -3.37 -9.53
N GLY A 160 7.35 -2.79 -8.96
CA GLY A 160 6.41 -1.91 -9.65
C GLY A 160 7.10 -0.71 -10.29
N PHE A 161 8.09 -0.10 -9.61
CA PHE A 161 8.92 0.95 -10.21
C PHE A 161 9.82 0.47 -11.35
N ARG A 162 10.34 -0.76 -11.28
CA ARG A 162 11.15 -1.34 -12.36
C ARG A 162 10.31 -1.70 -13.59
N GLU A 163 9.07 -2.13 -13.36
CA GLU A 163 8.11 -2.51 -14.41
C GLU A 163 7.27 -1.33 -14.93
N LEU A 164 7.40 -0.15 -14.29
CA LEU A 164 6.75 1.09 -14.71
C LEU A 164 7.13 1.45 -16.15
N SER A 165 8.42 1.30 -16.50
CA SER A 165 8.93 1.61 -17.84
C SER A 165 8.30 0.75 -18.92
N ALA A 166 7.99 -0.51 -18.61
CA ALA A 166 7.33 -1.43 -19.53
C ALA A 166 5.82 -1.15 -19.65
N THR A 167 5.21 -0.52 -18.64
CA THR A 167 3.76 -0.27 -18.58
C THR A 167 3.35 1.04 -19.26
N ILE A 168 4.26 2.03 -19.34
CA ILE A 168 4.01 3.35 -19.95
C ILE A 168 3.43 3.26 -21.38
N PRO A 169 3.98 2.44 -22.30
CA PRO A 169 3.44 2.34 -23.66
C PRO A 169 1.98 1.83 -23.70
N SER A 170 1.63 0.90 -22.80
CA SER A 170 0.26 0.38 -22.69
C SER A 170 -0.70 1.45 -22.19
N ILE A 171 -0.29 2.20 -21.17
CA ILE A 171 -1.04 3.36 -20.66
C ILE A 171 -1.25 4.37 -21.79
N ALA A 172 -0.19 4.77 -22.49
CA ALA A 172 -0.24 5.75 -23.56
C ALA A 172 -1.13 5.34 -24.74
N ARG A 173 -1.31 4.04 -24.99
CA ARG A 173 -2.19 3.53 -26.06
C ARG A 173 -3.67 3.63 -25.69
N ILE A 174 -4.02 3.31 -24.45
CA ILE A 174 -5.41 3.20 -24.00
C ILE A 174 -5.93 4.56 -23.50
N LEU A 175 -5.03 5.37 -22.94
CA LEU A 175 -5.33 6.65 -22.31
C LEU A 175 -6.09 7.61 -23.24
N PRO A 176 -5.76 7.80 -24.54
CA PRO A 176 -6.47 8.77 -25.38
C PRO A 176 -7.95 8.43 -25.60
N LEU A 177 -8.26 7.17 -25.87
CA LEU A 177 -9.64 6.72 -26.11
C LEU A 177 -10.48 6.81 -24.81
N LEU A 178 -9.89 6.39 -23.69
CA LEU A 178 -10.53 6.51 -22.38
C LEU A 178 -10.68 7.97 -21.97
N LEU A 179 -9.64 8.79 -22.12
CA LEU A 179 -9.72 10.21 -21.82
C LEU A 179 -10.80 10.87 -22.65
N LEU A 180 -10.91 10.61 -23.96
CA LEU A 180 -11.95 11.22 -24.78
C LEU A 180 -13.35 10.92 -24.25
N THR A 181 -13.65 9.64 -23.97
CA THR A 181 -14.97 9.21 -23.48
C THR A 181 -15.26 9.74 -22.08
N VAL A 182 -14.28 9.63 -21.17
CA VAL A 182 -14.41 10.07 -19.78
C VAL A 182 -14.42 11.60 -19.67
N LEU A 183 -13.73 12.31 -20.56
CA LEU A 183 -13.76 13.77 -20.66
C LEU A 183 -15.13 14.27 -21.12
N LEU A 184 -15.79 13.58 -22.05
CA LEU A 184 -17.18 13.90 -22.40
C LEU A 184 -18.09 13.77 -21.18
N VAL A 185 -17.94 12.70 -20.40
CA VAL A 185 -18.69 12.50 -19.15
C VAL A 185 -18.32 13.56 -18.10
N PHE A 186 -17.05 13.98 -18.02
CA PHE A 186 -16.58 15.01 -17.09
C PHE A 186 -17.31 16.35 -17.27
N PHE A 187 -17.64 16.73 -18.50
CA PHE A 187 -18.39 17.96 -18.80
C PHE A 187 -19.91 17.80 -18.75
N THR A 188 -20.43 16.68 -18.23
CA THR A 188 -21.89 16.49 -18.06
C THR A 188 -22.36 16.96 -16.69
N ASN A 189 -23.50 17.66 -16.65
CA ASN A 189 -24.08 18.17 -15.41
C ASN A 189 -24.44 17.06 -14.41
N GLU A 190 -24.93 15.92 -14.89
CA GLU A 190 -25.42 14.81 -14.06
C GLU A 190 -24.35 14.26 -13.10
N LEU A 191 -23.10 14.15 -13.57
CA LEU A 191 -22.01 13.64 -12.74
C LEU A 191 -21.67 14.61 -11.60
N TRP A 192 -21.74 15.92 -11.85
CA TRP A 192 -21.48 16.96 -10.86
C TRP A 192 -22.57 17.03 -9.81
N GLN A 193 -23.84 16.88 -10.21
CA GLN A 193 -24.98 16.80 -9.29
C GLN A 193 -24.89 15.58 -8.37
N LEU A 194 -24.54 14.43 -8.93
CA LEU A 194 -24.31 13.21 -8.13
C LEU A 194 -23.18 13.42 -7.13
N ALA A 195 -22.05 13.98 -7.58
CA ALA A 195 -20.89 14.23 -6.72
C ALA A 195 -21.18 15.24 -5.59
N ALA A 196 -21.96 16.29 -5.86
CA ALA A 196 -22.30 17.33 -4.89
C ALA A 196 -23.15 16.78 -3.74
N THR A 197 -24.13 15.94 -4.05
CA THR A 197 -25.09 15.39 -3.07
C THR A 197 -24.54 14.22 -2.26
N MET A 198 -23.40 13.65 -2.65
CA MET A 198 -22.76 12.54 -1.93
C MET A 198 -22.19 12.97 -0.58
N THR A 199 -22.61 12.29 0.49
CA THR A 199 -21.97 12.41 1.80
C THR A 199 -20.56 11.78 1.78
N LYS A 200 -19.69 12.21 2.70
CA LYS A 200 -18.34 11.64 2.88
C LYS A 200 -18.38 10.10 2.99
N THR A 201 -19.34 9.56 3.75
CA THR A 201 -19.49 8.10 3.92
C THR A 201 -19.82 7.39 2.60
N ARG A 202 -20.78 7.92 1.82
CA ARG A 202 -21.16 7.32 0.53
C ARG A 202 -20.01 7.36 -0.47
N MET A 203 -19.22 8.44 -0.46
CA MET A 203 -18.02 8.56 -1.28
C MET A 203 -17.01 7.45 -0.99
N TRP A 204 -16.69 7.22 0.30
CA TRP A 204 -15.76 6.16 0.68
C TRP A 204 -16.29 4.77 0.38
N LEU A 205 -17.60 4.53 0.54
CA LEU A 205 -18.23 3.26 0.16
C LEU A 205 -18.15 3.03 -1.35
N LEU A 206 -18.47 4.03 -2.16
CA LEU A 206 -18.37 3.93 -3.62
C LEU A 206 -16.91 3.71 -4.05
N GLY A 207 -15.97 4.50 -3.52
CA GLY A 207 -14.55 4.33 -3.81
C GLY A 207 -14.05 2.95 -3.42
N GLY A 208 -14.43 2.46 -2.24
CA GLY A 208 -14.14 1.10 -1.78
C GLY A 208 -14.74 0.03 -2.68
N PHE A 209 -15.97 0.21 -3.15
CA PHE A 209 -16.63 -0.69 -4.09
C PHE A 209 -15.92 -0.74 -5.45
N LEU A 210 -15.51 0.41 -6.00
CA LEU A 210 -14.75 0.45 -7.26
C LEU A 210 -13.37 -0.21 -7.12
N VAL A 211 -12.68 0.01 -6.00
CA VAL A 211 -11.41 -0.67 -5.69
C VAL A 211 -11.63 -2.19 -5.53
N LEU A 212 -12.73 -2.61 -4.91
CA LEU A 212 -13.10 -4.02 -4.82
C LEU A 212 -13.33 -4.63 -6.21
N LEU A 213 -13.94 -3.89 -7.13
CA LEU A 213 -14.15 -4.36 -8.50
C LEU A 213 -12.81 -4.51 -9.24
N ILE A 214 -11.90 -3.54 -9.11
CA ILE A 214 -10.52 -3.66 -9.63
C ILE A 214 -9.85 -4.92 -9.09
N LEU A 215 -9.95 -5.14 -7.77
CA LEU A 215 -9.38 -6.31 -7.12
C LEU A 215 -9.97 -7.60 -7.69
N LEU A 216 -11.29 -7.68 -7.85
CA LEU A 216 -11.98 -8.85 -8.39
C LEU A 216 -11.56 -9.17 -9.83
N ILE A 217 -11.31 -8.14 -10.65
CA ILE A 217 -10.84 -8.31 -12.03
C ILE A 217 -9.42 -8.87 -12.06
N VAL A 218 -8.53 -8.33 -11.21
CA VAL A 218 -7.11 -8.71 -11.19
C VAL A 218 -6.88 -10.08 -10.54
N LEU A 219 -7.72 -10.46 -9.58
CA LEU A 219 -7.50 -11.62 -8.73
C LEU A 219 -7.36 -12.95 -9.51
N PRO A 220 -8.21 -13.29 -10.51
CA PRO A 220 -8.05 -14.50 -11.32
C PRO A 220 -6.71 -14.55 -12.07
N ALA A 221 -6.28 -13.44 -12.67
CA ALA A 221 -5.00 -13.37 -13.37
C ALA A 221 -3.81 -13.64 -12.44
N ALA A 222 -3.92 -13.29 -11.16
CA ALA A 222 -2.91 -13.61 -10.16
C ALA A 222 -2.90 -15.09 -9.74
N PHE A 223 -4.04 -15.78 -9.83
CA PHE A 223 -4.16 -17.21 -9.55
C PHE A 223 -3.64 -18.07 -10.71
N ASP A 224 -3.98 -17.73 -11.95
CA ASP A 224 -3.53 -18.47 -13.15
C ASP A 224 -1.99 -18.58 -13.20
N MET A 225 -1.28 -17.53 -12.77
CA MET A 225 0.18 -17.50 -12.75
C MET A 225 0.83 -18.43 -11.69
N ILE A 226 0.05 -19.06 -10.82
CA ILE A 226 0.53 -19.99 -9.77
C ILE A 226 0.23 -21.44 -10.12
N ASP A 227 -0.77 -21.70 -10.96
CA ASP A 227 -1.18 -23.05 -11.37
C ASP A 227 -0.32 -23.62 -12.52
N ASP A 228 0.52 -22.80 -13.17
CA ASP A 228 1.52 -23.29 -14.11
C ASP A 228 2.61 -24.09 -13.36
N ASP A 229 2.55 -25.41 -13.56
CA ASP A 229 3.48 -26.42 -13.03
C ASP A 229 4.94 -25.98 -13.31
N VAL A 230 5.72 -25.77 -12.25
CA VAL A 230 7.11 -25.32 -12.37
C VAL A 230 8.00 -26.52 -12.70
N ASP A 231 8.62 -26.47 -13.88
CA ASP A 231 9.56 -27.50 -14.37
C ASP A 231 10.74 -27.75 -13.40
N ASP A 232 11.21 -29.00 -13.39
CA ASP A 232 12.20 -29.57 -12.45
C ASP A 232 13.60 -28.93 -12.51
N ASP A 233 13.93 -28.16 -13.56
CA ASP A 233 15.30 -27.70 -13.84
C ASP A 233 15.53 -26.22 -13.50
N CYS A 234 15.31 -25.87 -12.22
CA CYS A 234 15.57 -24.52 -11.68
C CYS A 234 17.02 -24.32 -11.16
N ASP A 235 17.90 -25.30 -11.34
CA ASP A 235 19.33 -25.22 -10.99
C ASP A 235 20.04 -23.96 -11.52
N PRO A 236 19.89 -23.59 -12.81
CA PRO A 236 20.51 -22.38 -13.33
C PRO A 236 19.97 -21.10 -12.70
N LEU A 237 18.70 -21.06 -12.26
CA LEU A 237 18.07 -19.89 -11.63
C LEU A 237 18.56 -19.63 -10.20
N LEU A 238 19.20 -20.62 -9.56
CA LEU A 238 19.60 -20.57 -8.16
C LEU A 238 21.09 -20.28 -7.93
N THR A 239 21.90 -20.19 -8.98
CA THR A 239 23.37 -19.99 -8.97
C THR A 239 23.85 -18.82 -8.10
N ASP A 240 23.06 -17.75 -7.97
CA ASP A 240 23.38 -16.57 -7.13
C ASP A 240 22.65 -16.54 -5.77
N THR A 241 22.07 -17.66 -5.33
CA THR A 241 21.26 -17.74 -4.11
C THR A 241 21.94 -18.59 -3.03
N PRO A 242 21.63 -18.40 -1.73
CA PRO A 242 22.18 -19.24 -0.66
C PRO A 242 21.61 -20.68 -0.65
N PHE A 243 20.93 -21.09 -1.74
CA PHE A 243 20.30 -22.39 -1.91
C PHE A 243 20.97 -23.24 -3.01
N VAL A 244 22.12 -22.80 -3.56
CA VAL A 244 22.90 -23.61 -4.52
C VAL A 244 23.31 -24.95 -3.89
N GLY A 245 23.15 -26.04 -4.65
CA GLY A 245 23.62 -27.38 -4.28
C GLY A 245 22.80 -28.12 -3.22
N LEU A 246 21.64 -27.59 -2.79
CA LEU A 246 20.73 -28.28 -1.87
C LEU A 246 19.74 -29.16 -2.64
N SER A 247 19.47 -30.35 -2.10
CA SER A 247 18.47 -31.30 -2.59
C SER A 247 17.06 -30.69 -2.57
N ALA A 248 16.25 -31.00 -3.58
CA ALA A 248 14.85 -30.60 -3.62
C ALA A 248 13.96 -31.72 -3.07
N ALA A 249 13.00 -31.37 -2.22
CA ALA A 249 11.87 -32.23 -1.86
C ALA A 249 10.57 -31.53 -2.28
N ARG A 250 9.79 -32.18 -3.16
CA ARG A 250 8.46 -31.69 -3.53
C ARG A 250 7.55 -31.75 -2.29
N SER A 251 6.82 -30.68 -2.05
CA SER A 251 5.79 -30.63 -1.01
C SER A 251 4.69 -29.68 -1.46
N ARG A 252 3.43 -30.06 -1.25
CA ARG A 252 2.29 -29.22 -1.65
C ARG A 252 2.40 -27.82 -1.02
N LEU A 253 1.95 -26.81 -1.74
CA LEU A 253 1.89 -25.44 -1.24
C LEU A 253 0.89 -25.38 -0.09
N SER A 254 1.31 -24.89 1.08
CA SER A 254 0.36 -24.60 2.16
C SER A 254 -0.50 -23.39 1.80
N LEU A 255 -1.72 -23.31 2.35
CA LEU A 255 -2.64 -22.18 2.12
C LEU A 255 -1.99 -20.79 2.37
N GLY A 256 -1.11 -20.69 3.37
CA GLY A 256 -0.38 -19.46 3.66
C GLY A 256 0.69 -19.11 2.62
N GLU A 257 1.30 -20.10 1.96
CA GLU A 257 2.27 -19.88 0.88
C GLU A 257 1.57 -19.51 -0.42
N ARG A 258 0.45 -20.17 -0.75
CA ARG A 258 -0.41 -19.76 -1.88
C ARG A 258 -0.85 -18.31 -1.71
N PHE A 259 -1.37 -17.96 -0.53
CA PHE A 259 -1.74 -16.57 -0.22
C PHE A 259 -0.55 -15.61 -0.38
N ASN A 260 0.65 -15.99 0.07
CA ASN A 260 1.84 -15.17 -0.10
C ASN A 260 2.15 -14.88 -1.57
N LEU A 261 2.15 -15.92 -2.41
CA LEU A 261 2.46 -15.81 -3.83
C LEU A 261 1.38 -14.99 -4.56
N VAL A 262 0.10 -15.22 -4.25
CA VAL A 262 -1.02 -14.42 -4.77
C VAL A 262 -0.85 -12.96 -4.38
N VAL A 263 -0.59 -12.66 -3.10
CA VAL A 263 -0.43 -11.27 -2.62
C VAL A 263 0.76 -10.59 -3.28
N VAL A 264 1.87 -11.30 -3.47
CA VAL A 264 3.08 -10.76 -4.11
C VAL A 264 2.82 -10.46 -5.59
N SER A 265 2.17 -11.37 -6.31
CA SER A 265 1.74 -11.17 -7.70
C SER A 265 0.75 -10.01 -7.82
N LEU A 266 -0.30 -10.03 -6.99
CA LEU A 266 -1.34 -9.02 -6.92
C LEU A 266 -0.79 -7.63 -6.62
N ALA A 267 0.23 -7.52 -5.76
CA ALA A 267 0.81 -6.24 -5.39
C ALA A 267 1.48 -5.54 -6.59
N VAL A 268 2.08 -6.29 -7.52
CA VAL A 268 2.67 -5.70 -8.73
C VAL A 268 1.59 -5.10 -9.62
N GLN A 269 0.52 -5.86 -9.89
CA GLN A 269 -0.61 -5.39 -10.70
C GLN A 269 -1.31 -4.20 -10.03
N PHE A 270 -1.47 -4.24 -8.70
CA PHE A 270 -2.08 -3.15 -7.95
C PHE A 270 -1.29 -1.85 -8.07
N VAL A 271 0.05 -1.90 -8.06
CA VAL A 271 0.89 -0.70 -8.28
C VAL A 271 0.65 -0.10 -9.66
N GLN A 272 0.52 -0.91 -10.71
CA GLN A 272 0.25 -0.41 -12.06
C GLN A 272 -1.14 0.23 -12.17
N VAL A 273 -2.19 -0.44 -11.66
CA VAL A 273 -3.54 0.12 -11.69
C VAL A 273 -3.60 1.40 -10.84
N PHE A 274 -2.97 1.41 -9.66
CA PHE A 274 -2.89 2.61 -8.83
C PHE A 274 -2.19 3.76 -9.54
N LEU A 275 -1.05 3.52 -10.20
CA LEU A 275 -0.36 4.53 -10.98
C LEU A 275 -1.26 5.07 -12.10
N PHE A 276 -1.96 4.20 -12.82
CA PHE A 276 -2.88 4.60 -13.88
C PHE A 276 -4.00 5.49 -13.33
N VAL A 277 -4.69 5.05 -12.28
CA VAL A 277 -5.71 5.84 -11.57
C VAL A 277 -5.15 7.18 -11.12
N PHE A 278 -3.95 7.21 -10.55
CA PHE A 278 -3.30 8.44 -10.09
C PHE A 278 -3.00 9.41 -11.23
N VAL A 279 -2.45 8.93 -12.34
CA VAL A 279 -2.18 9.76 -13.53
C VAL A 279 -3.48 10.29 -14.12
N THR A 280 -4.50 9.45 -14.28
CA THR A 280 -5.82 9.86 -14.78
C THR A 280 -6.46 10.90 -13.86
N PHE A 281 -6.41 10.69 -12.54
CA PHE A 281 -6.87 11.66 -11.56
C PHE A 281 -6.15 13.01 -11.71
N ALA A 282 -4.82 13.00 -11.83
CA ALA A 282 -4.03 14.22 -12.00
C ALA A 282 -4.39 14.97 -13.29
N VAL A 283 -4.57 14.25 -14.41
CA VAL A 283 -5.00 14.85 -15.68
C VAL A 283 -6.36 15.53 -15.54
N PHE A 284 -7.36 14.87 -14.95
CA PHE A 284 -8.67 15.49 -14.74
C PHE A 284 -8.66 16.63 -13.73
N ALA A 285 -7.86 16.53 -12.67
CA ALA A 285 -7.70 17.62 -11.71
C ALA A 285 -7.07 18.86 -12.37
N ILE A 286 -6.05 18.68 -13.22
CA ILE A 286 -5.43 19.77 -14.00
C ILE A 286 -6.45 20.37 -14.97
N ILE A 287 -7.14 19.54 -15.77
CA ILE A 287 -8.15 20.01 -16.72
C ILE A 287 -9.27 20.76 -16.00
N GLY A 288 -9.78 20.22 -14.89
CA GLY A 288 -10.80 20.84 -14.07
C GLY A 288 -10.38 22.20 -13.54
N SER A 289 -9.16 22.30 -13.00
CA SER A 289 -8.61 23.57 -12.49
C SER A 289 -8.42 24.65 -13.56
N ILE A 290 -8.20 24.26 -14.83
CA ILE A 290 -8.02 25.19 -15.94
C ILE A 290 -9.37 25.60 -16.55
N SER A 291 -10.33 24.67 -16.63
CA SER A 291 -11.56 24.85 -17.41
C SER A 291 -12.77 25.29 -16.58
N LEU A 292 -12.83 24.93 -15.30
CA LEU A 292 -14.03 25.13 -14.48
C LEU A 292 -13.90 26.37 -13.62
N THR A 293 -14.90 27.24 -13.72
CA THR A 293 -15.05 28.39 -12.84
C THR A 293 -15.98 28.05 -11.68
N ASP A 294 -15.81 28.71 -10.53
CA ASP A 294 -16.69 28.53 -9.37
C ASP A 294 -18.16 28.77 -9.70
N LYS A 295 -18.43 29.71 -10.61
CA LYS A 295 -19.78 29.96 -11.13
C LYS A 295 -20.34 28.77 -11.90
N LEU A 296 -19.54 28.11 -12.72
CA LEU A 296 -19.96 26.92 -13.46
C LEU A 296 -20.20 25.75 -12.51
N ILE A 297 -19.28 25.53 -11.56
CA ILE A 297 -19.43 24.48 -10.53
C ILE A 297 -20.72 24.70 -9.76
N SER A 298 -20.97 25.89 -9.21
CA SER A 298 -22.19 26.19 -8.45
C SER A 298 -23.48 26.02 -9.27
N THR A 299 -23.44 26.30 -10.56
CA THR A 299 -24.59 26.12 -11.47
C THR A 299 -24.90 24.63 -11.65
N TRP A 300 -23.87 23.79 -11.81
CA TRP A 300 -24.05 22.37 -12.00
C TRP A 300 -24.42 21.65 -10.70
N THR A 301 -23.74 21.98 -9.60
CA THR A 301 -23.96 21.33 -8.30
C THR A 301 -25.22 21.83 -7.59
N GLY A 302 -25.75 23.00 -7.97
CA GLY A 302 -26.90 23.63 -7.31
C GLY A 302 -26.59 24.11 -5.88
N ALA A 303 -25.32 24.16 -5.50
CA ALA A 303 -24.84 24.52 -4.18
C ALA A 303 -23.65 25.49 -4.28
N PRO A 304 -23.41 26.35 -3.27
CA PRO A 304 -22.21 27.17 -3.26
C PRO A 304 -20.95 26.28 -3.28
N PRO A 305 -19.85 26.73 -3.92
CA PRO A 305 -18.59 26.00 -3.92
C PRO A 305 -18.14 25.73 -2.49
N SER A 306 -17.70 24.49 -2.23
CA SER A 306 -17.21 24.09 -0.92
C SER A 306 -15.76 23.66 -1.06
N PRO A 307 -14.81 24.36 -0.42
CA PRO A 307 -13.41 23.99 -0.51
C PRO A 307 -13.20 22.59 0.07
N LEU A 308 -12.29 21.83 -0.53
CA LEU A 308 -11.87 20.54 0.02
C LEU A 308 -11.04 20.79 1.28
N VAL A 309 -11.65 20.61 2.45
CA VAL A 309 -10.97 20.82 3.73
C VAL A 309 -10.20 19.57 4.16
N VAL A 310 -8.88 19.71 4.34
CA VAL A 310 -7.99 18.70 4.92
C VAL A 310 -7.32 19.30 6.15
N VAL A 311 -7.62 18.76 7.35
CA VAL A 311 -7.10 19.27 8.63
C VAL A 311 -7.35 20.80 8.77
N SER A 312 -8.60 21.21 8.57
CA SER A 312 -9.05 22.62 8.63
C SER A 312 -8.39 23.60 7.64
N VAL A 313 -7.59 23.10 6.69
CA VAL A 313 -7.05 23.86 5.56
C VAL A 313 -7.89 23.59 4.32
N GLY A 314 -8.43 24.65 3.71
CA GLY A 314 -9.12 24.59 2.43
C GLY A 314 -8.12 24.42 1.29
N LEU A 315 -8.10 23.27 0.64
CA LEU A 315 -7.30 23.05 -0.57
C LEU A 315 -7.90 23.85 -1.74
N PRO A 316 -7.07 24.27 -2.72
CA PRO A 316 -7.49 25.03 -3.90
C PRO A 316 -8.17 24.11 -4.94
N MET A 317 -9.15 23.33 -4.48
CA MET A 317 -9.94 22.40 -5.25
C MET A 317 -11.29 22.22 -4.56
N ASP A 318 -12.36 22.40 -5.34
CA ASP A 318 -13.73 22.18 -4.86
C ASP A 318 -13.96 20.69 -4.51
N ALA A 319 -14.72 20.44 -3.44
CA ALA A 319 -15.00 19.09 -2.96
C ALA A 319 -15.77 18.23 -3.99
N ALA A 320 -16.66 18.82 -4.79
CA ALA A 320 -17.34 18.12 -5.88
C ALA A 320 -16.35 17.80 -7.00
N MET A 321 -15.45 18.73 -7.36
CA MET A 321 -14.39 18.47 -8.35
C MET A 321 -13.53 17.27 -7.92
N PHE A 322 -13.09 17.22 -6.67
CA PHE A 322 -12.33 16.09 -6.14
C PHE A 322 -13.06 14.76 -6.30
N ARG A 323 -14.35 14.72 -5.94
CA ARG A 323 -15.20 13.52 -6.03
C ARG A 323 -15.38 13.07 -7.47
N VAL A 324 -15.66 14.00 -8.39
CA VAL A 324 -15.79 13.73 -9.82
C VAL A 324 -14.49 13.14 -10.37
N CYS A 325 -13.35 13.81 -10.15
CA CYS A 325 -12.04 13.33 -10.59
C CYS A 325 -11.72 11.94 -10.02
N LEU A 326 -12.03 11.69 -8.74
CA LEU A 326 -11.79 10.39 -8.10
C LEU A 326 -12.65 9.28 -8.71
N ILE A 327 -13.95 9.52 -8.92
CA ILE A 327 -14.86 8.53 -9.51
C ILE A 327 -14.40 8.18 -10.93
N LEU A 328 -14.11 9.19 -11.76
CA LEU A 328 -13.66 8.99 -13.14
C LEU A 328 -12.32 8.26 -13.21
N ALA A 329 -11.38 8.59 -12.31
CA ALA A 329 -10.10 7.92 -12.23
C ALA A 329 -10.24 6.45 -11.82
N LEU A 330 -11.04 6.14 -10.80
CA LEU A 330 -11.30 4.77 -10.36
C LEU A 330 -12.04 3.95 -11.43
N PHE A 331 -13.02 4.54 -12.10
CA PHE A 331 -13.72 3.91 -13.21
C PHE A 331 -12.77 3.62 -14.38
N SER A 332 -11.88 4.56 -14.70
CA SER A 332 -10.84 4.34 -15.71
C SER A 332 -9.89 3.22 -15.28
N GLY A 333 -9.56 3.12 -13.99
CA GLY A 333 -8.75 2.03 -13.42
C GLY A 333 -9.39 0.66 -13.59
N ILE A 334 -10.71 0.55 -13.48
CA ILE A 334 -11.48 -0.68 -13.75
C ILE A 334 -11.31 -1.08 -15.22
N THR A 335 -11.53 -0.13 -16.14
CA THR A 335 -11.39 -0.38 -17.58
C THR A 335 -9.97 -0.76 -17.95
N PHE A 336 -8.97 -0.12 -17.34
CA PHE A 336 -7.57 -0.48 -17.50
C PHE A 336 -7.30 -1.91 -17.00
N ALA A 337 -7.72 -2.25 -15.78
CA ALA A 337 -7.54 -3.61 -15.23
C ALA A 337 -8.18 -4.67 -16.14
N ALA A 338 -9.40 -4.43 -16.65
CA ALA A 338 -10.06 -5.34 -17.59
C ALA A 338 -9.29 -5.49 -18.91
N SER A 339 -8.76 -4.37 -19.45
CA SER A 339 -7.99 -4.39 -20.69
C SER A 339 -6.68 -5.18 -20.59
N THR A 340 -6.02 -5.18 -19.41
CA THR A 340 -4.76 -5.91 -19.22
C THR A 340 -4.91 -7.43 -19.30
N ILE A 341 -6.11 -7.96 -19.07
CA ILE A 341 -6.41 -9.40 -19.13
C ILE A 341 -6.66 -9.84 -20.58
N GLN A 342 -7.20 -8.96 -21.42
CA GLN A 342 -7.61 -9.29 -22.78
C GLN A 342 -6.46 -9.24 -23.80
N ASP A 343 -5.36 -8.55 -23.50
CA ASP A 343 -4.24 -8.37 -24.44
C ASP A 343 -3.22 -9.53 -24.34
N ALA A 344 -3.25 -10.44 -25.32
CA ALA A 344 -2.35 -11.58 -25.41
C ALA A 344 -0.85 -11.20 -25.44
N LYS A 345 -0.52 -9.99 -25.91
CA LYS A 345 0.86 -9.47 -25.93
C LYS A 345 1.31 -8.96 -24.56
N TYR A 346 0.36 -8.51 -23.74
CA TYR A 346 0.61 -8.14 -22.35
C TYR A 346 0.90 -9.38 -21.50
N ARG A 347 0.16 -10.47 -21.77
CA ARG A 347 0.35 -11.77 -21.14
C ARG A 347 1.79 -12.30 -21.34
N ASP A 348 2.30 -12.27 -22.56
CA ASP A 348 3.60 -12.86 -22.90
C ASP A 348 4.81 -12.02 -22.39
N MET A 349 4.69 -10.70 -22.37
CA MET A 349 5.79 -9.81 -21.96
C MET A 349 5.93 -9.69 -20.44
N PHE A 350 4.82 -9.81 -19.70
CA PHE A 350 4.79 -9.64 -18.25
C PHE A 350 4.71 -10.95 -17.49
N LEU A 351 3.88 -11.92 -17.92
CA LEU A 351 3.76 -13.19 -17.17
C LEU A 351 5.06 -13.99 -17.24
N ASN A 352 5.77 -14.04 -18.37
CA ASN A 352 7.01 -14.81 -18.49
C ASN A 352 8.10 -14.29 -17.55
N ARG A 353 8.25 -12.96 -17.42
CA ARG A 353 9.27 -12.38 -16.52
C ARG A 353 8.90 -12.51 -15.04
N VAL A 354 7.61 -12.47 -14.71
CA VAL A 354 7.17 -12.70 -13.34
C VAL A 354 7.24 -14.20 -12.99
N SER A 355 7.03 -15.07 -13.98
CA SER A 355 7.21 -16.52 -13.86
C SER A 355 8.63 -16.88 -13.41
N ASP A 356 9.70 -16.40 -14.07
CA ASP A 356 11.09 -16.73 -13.70
C ASP A 356 11.43 -16.40 -12.23
N GLU A 357 10.95 -15.27 -11.72
CA GLU A 357 11.23 -14.84 -10.35
C GLU A 357 10.37 -15.60 -9.33
N VAL A 358 9.11 -15.92 -9.68
CA VAL A 358 8.23 -16.80 -8.90
C VAL A 358 8.81 -18.21 -8.85
N GLN A 359 9.28 -18.75 -9.98
CA GLN A 359 9.95 -20.04 -10.10
C GLN A 359 11.22 -20.09 -9.25
N ARG A 360 12.09 -19.07 -9.31
CA ARG A 360 13.28 -18.98 -8.44
C ARG A 360 12.91 -18.97 -6.96
N ASN A 361 11.86 -18.25 -6.60
CA ASN A 361 11.34 -18.15 -5.23
C ASN A 361 10.74 -19.48 -4.74
N LEU A 362 10.00 -20.18 -5.60
CA LEU A 362 9.47 -21.52 -5.34
C LEU A 362 10.59 -22.55 -5.19
N ALA A 363 11.57 -22.55 -6.09
CA ALA A 363 12.72 -23.45 -6.05
C ALA A 363 13.55 -23.26 -4.76
N ALA A 364 13.80 -22.00 -4.35
CA ALA A 364 14.43 -21.69 -3.07
C ALA A 364 13.62 -22.21 -1.86
N ARG A 365 12.28 -22.17 -1.94
CA ARG A 365 11.37 -22.69 -0.91
C ARG A 365 11.45 -24.22 -0.79
N HIS A 366 11.46 -24.93 -1.92
CA HIS A 366 11.58 -26.39 -1.91
C HIS A 366 12.87 -26.85 -1.23
N ARG A 367 14.00 -26.20 -1.54
CA ARG A 367 15.30 -26.48 -0.91
C ARG A 367 15.32 -26.15 0.57
N TYR A 368 14.78 -24.98 0.96
CA TYR A 368 14.71 -24.60 2.37
C TYR A 368 13.91 -25.59 3.23
N ARG A 369 12.81 -26.12 2.69
CA ARG A 369 12.01 -27.15 3.38
C ARG A 369 12.74 -28.48 3.49
N ALA A 370 13.37 -28.94 2.40
CA ALA A 370 14.20 -30.15 2.40
C ALA A 370 15.26 -30.08 3.51
N THR A 371 16.00 -28.96 3.58
CA THR A 371 17.00 -28.76 4.63
C THR A 371 16.40 -28.76 6.05
N LEU A 372 15.21 -28.17 6.25
CA LEU A 372 14.55 -28.19 7.56
C LEU A 372 14.11 -29.58 7.99
N LEU A 373 13.71 -30.43 7.04
CA LEU A 373 13.30 -31.81 7.27
C LEU A 373 14.52 -32.69 7.60
N GLU A 374 15.58 -32.59 6.80
CA GLU A 374 16.85 -33.30 7.03
C GLU A 374 17.41 -33.01 8.43
N HIS A 375 17.23 -31.78 8.93
CA HIS A 375 17.70 -31.37 10.25
C HIS A 375 16.68 -31.59 11.38
N GLY A 376 15.54 -32.23 11.13
CA GLY A 376 14.50 -32.49 12.14
C GLY A 376 13.87 -31.23 12.74
N LYS A 377 13.93 -30.10 12.05
CA LYS A 377 13.47 -28.78 12.51
C LYS A 377 12.15 -28.34 11.84
N ALA A 378 11.56 -29.21 11.04
CA ALA A 378 10.30 -28.97 10.34
C ALA A 378 9.10 -29.03 11.31
N PRO A 379 8.12 -28.12 11.21
CA PRO A 379 6.84 -28.24 11.92
C PRO A 379 6.09 -29.51 11.50
N ALA A 380 5.39 -30.15 12.45
CA ALA A 380 4.59 -31.37 12.20
C ALA A 380 3.59 -31.23 11.04
N ARG A 381 2.97 -30.04 10.87
CA ARG A 381 2.05 -29.75 9.76
C ARG A 381 2.69 -29.81 8.37
N TRP A 382 4.01 -29.72 8.27
CA TRP A 382 4.75 -29.77 7.00
C TRP A 382 5.22 -31.17 6.63
N GLN A 383 5.40 -32.04 7.63
CA GLN A 383 5.71 -33.46 7.39
C GLN A 383 4.53 -34.17 6.72
N ALA A 384 3.29 -33.82 7.09
CA ALA A 384 2.08 -34.35 6.47
C ALA A 384 1.89 -33.96 4.99
N LEU A 385 2.49 -32.86 4.51
CA LEU A 385 2.32 -32.37 3.13
C LEU A 385 3.24 -33.08 2.10
N ILE A 386 4.01 -34.07 2.55
CA ILE A 386 5.00 -34.84 1.75
C ILE A 386 4.53 -36.28 1.55
N HIS A 387 3.71 -36.81 2.48
CA HIS A 387 3.30 -38.22 2.50
C HIS A 387 1.98 -38.50 1.77
N ASP A 388 1.32 -37.50 1.18
CA ASP A 388 0.05 -37.68 0.45
C ASP A 388 0.26 -37.96 -1.06
N ASP A 389 1.47 -38.32 -1.48
CA ASP A 389 1.81 -38.70 -2.86
C ASP A 389 2.22 -40.19 -2.96
N GLU A 390 1.73 -41.07 -2.08
CA GLU A 390 1.65 -42.52 -2.34
C GLU A 390 0.31 -42.93 -2.96
#